data_AF-A0A2W6D2B2-F1
#
_entry.id   AF-A0A2W6D2B2-F1
#
_cell.length_a   1.000
_cell.length_b   1.000
_cell.length_c   1.000
_cell.angle_alpha   90.00
_cell.angle_beta   90.00
_cell.angle_gamma   90.00
#
_symmetry.space_group_name_H-M   'P 1'
#
loop_
_entity.id
_entity.type
_entity.pdbx_description
1 polymer ?
#
loop_
_entity_poly.entity_id
_entity_poly.type
_entity_poly.pdbx_seq_one_letter_code
_entity_poly.pdbx_strand_id
1 'polypeptide(L)'
;TATPTATPVPGAKATTTTLSVIEVPLPFGLGGFAIPIANVDPFNAAGTVQFQDNGNNIGGPVPVFGGVAVGPFTTLPAGHHSVTAVFTPKNAAKFKPSTSNTVTFTF
;
A
#
# COMPACT_ATOMS: atom_id res chain seq x y z
N THR A 1 -20.32 8.16 20.11
CA THR A 1 -20.02 9.31 19.23
C THR A 1 -19.50 8.76 17.92
N ALA A 2 -20.27 8.87 16.84
CA ALA A 2 -19.83 8.40 15.52
C ALA A 2 -18.77 9.36 14.99
N THR A 3 -17.58 8.84 14.68
CA THR A 3 -16.52 9.59 13.99
C THR A 3 -17.07 10.05 12.64
N PRO A 4 -17.05 11.36 12.31
CA PRO A 4 -17.49 11.80 11.00
C PRO A 4 -16.55 11.22 9.94
N THR A 5 -17.05 10.30 9.13
CA THR A 5 -16.37 9.89 7.89
C THR A 5 -16.30 11.13 7.01
N ALA A 6 -15.11 11.68 6.82
CA ALA A 6 -14.91 12.86 5.98
C ALA A 6 -15.33 12.51 4.54
N THR A 7 -16.50 13.00 4.14
CA THR A 7 -16.94 12.96 2.74
C THR A 7 -15.92 13.76 1.93
N PRO A 8 -15.30 13.19 0.88
CA PRO A 8 -14.35 13.94 0.06
C PRO A 8 -15.05 15.18 -0.50
N VAL A 9 -14.47 16.35 -0.26
CA VAL A 9 -15.00 17.63 -0.73
C VAL A 9 -15.09 17.59 -2.27
N PRO A 10 -16.20 18.02 -2.89
CA PRO A 10 -16.28 18.17 -4.34
C PRO A 10 -15.11 19.04 -4.84
N GLY A 11 -14.24 18.46 -5.69
CA GLY A 11 -13.03 19.13 -6.20
C GLY A 11 -11.70 18.47 -5.85
N ALA A 12 -11.64 17.49 -4.95
CA ALA A 12 -10.41 16.75 -4.67
C ALA A 12 -9.91 15.96 -5.90
N LYS A 13 -8.62 16.06 -6.22
CA LYS A 13 -8.00 15.37 -7.36
C LYS A 13 -7.95 13.85 -7.10
N ALA A 14 -8.35 13.06 -8.09
CA ALA A 14 -8.20 11.61 -8.03
C ALA A 14 -6.71 11.23 -7.96
N THR A 15 -6.42 10.16 -7.23
CA THR A 15 -5.10 9.56 -7.18
C THR A 15 -5.14 8.15 -7.73
N THR A 16 -4.04 7.70 -8.32
CA THR A 16 -3.85 6.33 -8.78
C THR A 16 -2.66 5.77 -8.03
N THR A 17 -2.84 4.59 -7.42
CA THR A 17 -1.74 3.88 -6.77
C THR A 17 -1.43 2.62 -7.58
N THR A 18 -0.17 2.38 -7.92
CA THR A 18 0.30 1.10 -8.48
C THR A 18 1.24 0.43 -7.50
N LEU A 19 1.20 -0.89 -7.45
CA LEU A 19 1.96 -1.71 -6.51
C LEU A 19 2.80 -2.73 -7.26
N SER A 20 4.05 -2.85 -6.83
CA SER A 20 4.96 -3.94 -7.15
C SER A 20 5.48 -4.56 -5.85
N VAL A 21 5.85 -5.84 -5.89
CA VAL A 21 6.46 -6.53 -4.74
C VAL A 21 7.77 -7.17 -5.20
N ILE A 22 8.83 -6.98 -4.42
CA ILE A 22 10.08 -7.74 -4.58
C ILE A 22 9.97 -8.96 -3.68
N GLU A 23 10.15 -10.13 -4.26
CA GLU A 23 10.01 -11.43 -3.60
C GLU A 23 11.37 -12.13 -3.57
N VAL A 24 11.78 -12.60 -2.38
CA VAL A 24 13.01 -13.36 -2.20
C VAL A 24 12.67 -14.67 -1.47
N PRO A 25 12.42 -15.77 -2.19
CA PRO A 25 12.11 -17.06 -1.60
C PRO A 25 13.25 -17.59 -0.71
N LEU A 26 12.90 -18.19 0.42
CA LEU A 26 13.82 -18.92 1.27
C LEU A 26 13.96 -20.38 0.78
N PRO A 27 15.13 -21.02 0.98
CA PRO A 27 15.32 -22.41 0.59
C PRO A 27 14.38 -23.34 1.39
N PHE A 28 14.14 -24.53 0.85
CA PHE A 28 13.34 -25.59 1.48
C PHE A 28 11.86 -25.24 1.73
N GLY A 29 11.30 -24.25 1.01
CA GLY A 29 9.88 -23.90 1.11
C GLY A 29 9.51 -23.30 2.46
N LEU A 30 10.41 -22.51 3.05
CA LEU A 30 10.22 -21.87 4.36
C LEU A 30 9.53 -20.50 4.26
N GLY A 31 8.92 -20.18 3.12
CA GLY A 31 8.39 -18.85 2.84
C GLY A 31 9.40 -17.96 2.13
N GLY A 32 9.33 -16.66 2.38
CA GLY A 32 10.20 -15.69 1.72
C GLY A 32 10.17 -14.32 2.35
N PHE A 33 11.03 -13.45 1.85
CA PHE A 33 10.99 -12.03 2.14
C PHE A 33 10.22 -11.28 1.05
N ALA A 34 9.40 -10.32 1.46
CA ALA A 34 8.69 -9.43 0.55
C ALA A 34 9.02 -7.97 0.87
N ILE A 35 9.19 -7.16 -0.17
CA ILE A 35 9.33 -5.70 -0.08
C ILE A 35 8.31 -5.08 -1.03
N PRO A 36 7.16 -4.59 -0.52
CA PRO A 36 6.16 -3.95 -1.36
C PRO A 36 6.54 -2.49 -1.63
N ILE A 37 6.32 -2.02 -2.87
CA ILE A 37 6.64 -0.67 -3.32
C ILE A 37 5.40 -0.11 -4.02
N ALA A 38 4.88 0.99 -3.48
CA ALA A 38 3.74 1.70 -4.04
C ALA A 38 4.17 2.99 -4.74
N ASN A 39 3.61 3.25 -5.92
CA ASN A 39 3.75 4.50 -6.65
C ASN A 39 2.39 5.19 -6.71
N VAL A 40 2.33 6.45 -6.30
CA VAL A 40 1.13 7.28 -6.21
C VAL A 40 1.24 8.42 -7.22
N ASP A 41 0.31 8.47 -8.16
CA ASP A 41 0.10 9.59 -9.06
C ASP A 41 -1.08 10.45 -8.57
N PRO A 42 -0.96 11.80 -8.55
CA PRO A 42 0.23 12.58 -8.92
C PRO A 42 1.35 12.49 -7.87
N PHE A 43 2.60 12.67 -8.31
CA PHE A 43 3.79 12.56 -7.44
C PHE A 43 3.79 13.53 -6.24
N ASN A 44 3.01 14.62 -6.31
CA ASN A 44 2.86 15.61 -5.24
C ASN A 44 1.73 15.27 -4.23
N ALA A 45 1.06 14.12 -4.39
CA ALA A 45 0.05 13.64 -3.45
C ALA A 45 0.71 13.20 -2.14
N ALA A 46 0.79 14.13 -1.18
CA ALA A 46 1.26 13.82 0.16
C ALA A 46 0.24 12.96 0.93
N GLY A 47 0.73 11.94 1.62
CA GLY A 47 -0.10 11.01 2.39
C GLY A 47 0.71 9.84 2.93
N THR A 48 0.00 8.75 3.21
CA THR A 48 0.59 7.49 3.66
C THR A 48 0.02 6.33 2.86
N VAL A 49 0.77 5.24 2.74
CA VAL A 49 0.34 3.97 2.16
C VAL A 49 0.36 2.90 3.25
N GLN A 50 -0.76 2.23 3.46
CA GLN A 50 -0.81 1.00 4.25
C GLN A 50 -0.70 -0.20 3.30
N PHE A 51 0.34 -1.02 3.48
CA PHE A 51 0.50 -2.28 2.79
C PHE A 51 -0.22 -3.40 3.55
N GLN A 52 -0.82 -4.33 2.83
CA GLN A 52 -1.55 -5.45 3.39
C GLN A 52 -1.23 -6.73 2.63
N ASP A 53 -1.10 -7.85 3.33
CA ASP A 53 -1.10 -9.21 2.78
C ASP A 53 -2.37 -9.93 3.23
N ASN A 54 -3.17 -10.42 2.29
CA ASN A 54 -4.42 -11.13 2.57
C ASN A 54 -5.37 -10.33 3.51
N GLY A 55 -5.34 -8.99 3.40
CA GLY A 55 -6.12 -8.07 4.24
C GLY A 55 -5.50 -7.76 5.62
N ASN A 56 -4.38 -8.39 5.98
CA ASN A 56 -3.65 -8.08 7.21
C ASN A 56 -2.58 -7.02 6.95
N ASN A 57 -2.48 -6.03 7.84
CA ASN A 57 -1.49 -4.96 7.71
C ASN A 57 -0.05 -5.49 7.81
N ILE A 58 0.77 -5.15 6.82
CA ILE A 58 2.22 -5.36 6.83
C ILE A 58 2.85 -4.13 7.50
N GLY A 59 3.10 -4.24 8.80
CA GLY A 59 3.61 -3.10 9.58
C GLY A 59 2.64 -1.92 9.63
N GLY A 60 3.18 -0.73 9.92
CA GLY A 60 2.40 0.52 9.98
C GLY A 60 2.33 1.27 8.66
N PRO A 61 1.52 2.36 8.60
CA PRO A 61 1.43 3.21 7.41
C PRO A 61 2.78 3.86 7.07
N VAL A 62 3.13 3.82 5.78
CA VAL A 62 4.40 4.34 5.26
C VAL A 62 4.18 5.69 4.59
N PRO A 63 4.96 6.74 4.90
CA PRO A 63 4.84 8.04 4.24
C PRO A 63 5.20 7.98 2.75
N VAL A 64 4.47 8.74 1.93
CA VAL A 64 4.77 8.91 0.50
C VAL A 64 5.73 10.09 0.31
N PHE A 65 6.86 9.83 -0.37
CA PHE A 65 7.84 10.83 -0.77
C PHE A 65 8.04 10.80 -2.29
N GLY A 66 7.81 11.94 -2.97
CA GLY A 66 7.97 12.03 -4.42
C GLY A 66 7.10 11.05 -5.20
N GLY A 67 5.90 10.72 -4.68
CA GLY A 67 5.00 9.74 -5.28
C GLY A 67 5.38 8.29 -4.98
N VAL A 68 6.37 8.01 -4.12
CA VAL A 68 6.79 6.64 -3.80
C VAL A 68 6.67 6.36 -2.31
N ALA A 69 6.14 5.19 -1.96
CA ALA A 69 6.21 4.62 -0.62
C ALA A 69 6.86 3.24 -0.69
N VAL A 70 7.94 3.03 0.07
CA VAL A 70 8.64 1.74 0.17
C VAL A 70 8.26 1.08 1.48
N GLY A 71 7.58 -0.07 1.38
CA GLY A 71 7.14 -0.86 2.53
C GLY A 71 8.29 -1.45 3.33
N PRO A 72 8.02 -1.93 4.55
CA PRO A 72 9.02 -2.60 5.35
C PRO A 72 9.46 -3.91 4.70
N PHE A 73 10.69 -4.31 4.98
CA PHE A 73 11.15 -5.67 4.71
C PHE A 73 10.38 -6.64 5.62
N THR A 74 9.56 -7.52 5.03
CA THR A 74 8.70 -8.44 5.80
C THR A 74 9.01 -9.89 5.47
N THR A 75 8.97 -10.75 6.48
CA THR A 75 8.97 -12.22 6.32
C THR A 75 7.54 -12.68 6.16
N LEU A 76 7.26 -13.46 5.12
CA LEU A 76 5.97 -14.11 4.91
C LEU A 76 6.15 -15.64 4.91
N PRO A 77 5.23 -16.39 5.52
CA PRO A 77 5.28 -17.86 5.56
C PRO A 77 5.15 -18.46 4.15
N ALA A 78 5.38 -19.76 4.01
CA ALA A 78 5.09 -20.46 2.77
C ALA A 78 3.59 -20.43 2.45
N GLY A 79 3.25 -20.38 1.16
CA GLY A 79 1.87 -20.37 0.69
C GLY A 79 1.50 -19.14 -0.14
N HIS A 80 0.20 -19.00 -0.40
CA HIS A 80 -0.34 -17.98 -1.28
C HIS A 80 -0.47 -16.62 -0.57
N HIS A 81 0.02 -15.59 -1.24
CA HIS A 81 -0.03 -14.20 -0.79
C HIS A 81 -0.78 -13.32 -1.78
N SER A 82 -1.49 -12.33 -1.24
CA SER A 82 -2.27 -11.37 -2.01
C SER A 82 -2.03 -9.99 -1.43
N VAL A 83 -1.08 -9.28 -2.00
CA VAL A 83 -0.61 -7.99 -1.49
C VAL A 83 -1.35 -6.84 -2.15
N THR A 84 -1.79 -5.89 -1.33
CA THR A 84 -2.43 -4.64 -1.75
C THR A 84 -1.85 -3.45 -0.99
N ALA A 85 -2.03 -2.26 -1.55
CA ALA A 85 -1.64 -1.00 -0.95
C ALA A 85 -2.80 -0.02 -0.95
N VAL A 86 -3.05 0.63 0.19
CA VAL A 86 -4.10 1.65 0.34
C VAL A 86 -3.45 2.99 0.62
N PHE A 87 -3.58 3.92 -0.31
CA PHE A 87 -3.13 5.30 -0.14
C PHE A 87 -4.20 6.13 0.58
N THR A 88 -3.79 6.78 1.67
CA THR A 88 -4.58 7.76 2.42
C THR A 88 -3.93 9.14 2.31
N PRO A 89 -4.59 10.14 1.70
CA PRO A 89 -4.02 11.47 1.52
C PRO A 89 -3.94 12.22 2.85
N LYS A 90 -2.89 13.01 3.03
CA LYS A 90 -2.74 13.90 4.20
C LYS A 90 -3.84 14.97 4.26
N ASN A 91 -4.35 15.38 3.09
CA ASN A 91 -5.44 16.34 2.98
C ASN A 91 -6.51 15.80 2.01
N ALA A 92 -7.61 15.30 2.57
CA ALA A 92 -8.73 14.72 1.82
C ALA A 92 -9.54 15.74 0.99
N ALA A 93 -9.36 17.04 1.22
CA ALA A 93 -9.95 18.08 0.37
C ALA A 93 -9.14 18.33 -0.90
N LYS A 94 -7.84 17.96 -0.92
CA LYS A 94 -6.95 18.13 -2.09
C LYS A 94 -6.87 16.86 -2.95
N PHE A 95 -6.80 15.70 -2.31
CA PHE A 95 -6.62 14.42 -2.98
C PHE A 95 -7.61 13.40 -2.45
N LYS A 96 -8.03 12.47 -3.31
CA LYS A 96 -8.85 11.31 -2.92
C LYS A 96 -7.95 10.12 -2.52
N PRO A 97 -8.39 9.25 -1.59
CA PRO A 97 -7.73 7.98 -1.35
C PRO A 97 -7.81 7.07 -2.58
N SER A 98 -6.90 6.11 -2.68
CA SER A 98 -6.91 5.10 -3.73
C SER A 98 -6.38 3.76 -3.21
N THR A 99 -6.74 2.68 -3.91
CA THR A 99 -6.24 1.33 -3.65
C THR A 99 -5.50 0.85 -4.89
N SER A 100 -4.40 0.13 -4.69
CA SER A 100 -3.58 -0.38 -5.79
C SER A 100 -4.22 -1.56 -6.51
N ASN A 101 -3.55 -2.01 -7.58
CA ASN A 101 -3.70 -3.37 -8.06
C ASN A 101 -3.35 -4.39 -6.96
N THR A 102 -3.86 -5.60 -7.11
CA THR A 102 -3.48 -6.75 -6.28
C THR A 102 -2.30 -7.47 -6.91
N VAL A 103 -1.27 -7.75 -6.12
CA VAL A 103 -0.11 -8.56 -6.52
C VAL A 103 -0.21 -9.91 -5.81
N THR A 104 -0.30 -10.99 -6.58
CA THR A 104 -0.41 -12.36 -6.04
C THR A 104 0.83 -13.17 -6.36
N PHE A 105 1.34 -13.89 -5.37
CA PHE A 105 2.48 -14.80 -5.53
C PHE A 105 2.40 -15.94 -4.52
N THR A 106 3.32 -16.89 -4.63
CA THR A 106 3.42 -18.02 -3.71
C THR A 106 4.87 -18.21 -3.31
N PHE A 107 5.12 -18.28 -2.00
CA PHE A 107 6.42 -18.66 -1.45
C PHE A 107 6.50 -20.14 -1.12
#